data_AF-Q5BN91-F1
#
_entry.id   AF-Q5BN91-F1
#
_cell.length_a   1.000
_cell.length_b   1.000
_cell.length_c   1.000
_cell.angle_alpha   90.00
_cell.angle_beta   90.00
_cell.angle_gamma   90.00
#
_symmetry.space_group_name_H-M   'P 1'
#
loop_
_entity.id
_entity.type
_entity.pdbx_description
1 polymer ?
#
loop_
_entity_poly.entity_id
_entity_poly.type
_entity_poly.pdbx_seq_one_letter_code
_entity_poly.pdbx_strand_id
1 'polypeptide(L)'
;MSVATDAIDPTTGLSQSAKTHVEVTDPVKQGDGVNAYVSYKIKTKSSLSHFKSGDCEVIRRFSDFDFMDQQIKQQYKGVIVPPLPEKDVIQKYKYNPEFIEKRRKALQVYTNRVANHPELYKTKEVQLFLEASEQDWWQHKRLYKHEENAQKSTVGQTMQFLKGIAHTTTNLVQGKHVEAEEDPEYLRIREYVYQLEKHLSDTYRRASDLVNKQQALGGALADFGDAADKLGKFEQPRLQEAFSQLGRHAGDLSRGNEEHSDKMYSTFEAPLKEFYRMVRSVKQTMTDRAAALTTVSQAKADMEAKNAKVARYKGTPGISHNKIIDAQRELDDATKKHEEAKQKYIDITSKMSSELARFQQERSVEMAAVLKSFAVNQARAAADSAKQWGGIA
;
A
#
# COMPACT_ATOMS: atom_id res chain seq x y z
N MET A 1 -16.15 27.06 3.60
CA MET A 1 -16.29 26.64 2.19
C MET A 1 -15.87 25.18 2.11
N SER A 2 -16.81 24.28 1.82
CA SER A 2 -16.51 22.87 1.62
C SER A 2 -15.76 22.73 0.30
N VAL A 3 -14.46 22.44 0.35
CA VAL A 3 -13.75 21.96 -0.84
C VAL A 3 -14.39 20.61 -1.16
N ALA A 4 -15.17 20.54 -2.23
CA ALA A 4 -15.63 19.27 -2.75
C ALA A 4 -14.37 18.46 -3.08
N THR A 5 -14.06 17.47 -2.25
CA THR A 5 -13.01 16.51 -2.56
C THR A 5 -13.54 15.65 -3.70
N ASP A 6 -13.01 15.88 -4.90
CA ASP A 6 -13.33 15.08 -6.08
C ASP A 6 -13.08 13.60 -5.77
N ALA A 7 -14.06 12.75 -6.08
CA ALA A 7 -13.94 11.33 -5.85
C ALA A 7 -12.77 10.77 -6.67
N ILE A 8 -11.87 10.04 -6.00
CA ILE A 8 -10.84 9.25 -6.66
C ILE A 8 -11.53 8.05 -7.30
N ASP A 9 -11.36 7.90 -8.61
CA ASP A 9 -11.78 6.70 -9.33
C ASP A 9 -10.97 5.51 -8.81
N PRO A 10 -11.63 4.52 -8.19
CA PRO A 10 -10.92 3.42 -7.55
C PRO A 10 -10.28 2.45 -8.55
N THR A 11 -10.63 2.53 -9.84
CA THR A 11 -10.05 1.70 -10.90
C THR A 11 -8.74 2.26 -11.44
N THR A 12 -8.60 3.59 -11.45
CA THR A 12 -7.41 4.28 -11.97
C THR A 12 -6.55 4.87 -10.86
N GLY A 13 -7.10 5.12 -9.67
CA GLY A 13 -6.45 5.80 -8.57
C GLY A 13 -6.33 7.32 -8.75
N LEU A 14 -7.12 7.91 -9.67
CA LEU A 14 -7.07 9.32 -10.03
C LEU A 14 -8.34 10.07 -9.60
N SER A 15 -8.20 11.28 -9.08
CA SER A 15 -9.31 12.24 -9.01
C SER A 15 -9.47 12.98 -10.34
N GLN A 16 -10.63 13.63 -10.53
CA GLN A 16 -10.86 14.49 -11.71
C GLN A 16 -9.88 15.67 -11.78
N SER A 17 -9.38 16.13 -10.63
CA SER A 17 -8.41 17.20 -10.49
C SER A 17 -6.94 16.76 -10.58
N ALA A 18 -6.67 15.49 -10.91
CA ALA A 18 -5.30 14.96 -10.93
C ALA A 18 -4.43 15.75 -11.93
N LYS A 19 -3.23 16.13 -11.49
CA LYS A 19 -2.29 16.91 -12.32
C LYS A 19 -1.31 16.06 -13.09
N THR A 20 -1.16 14.81 -12.65
CA THR A 20 -0.29 13.79 -13.25
C THR A 20 -1.12 12.53 -13.52
N HIS A 21 -1.12 12.08 -14.77
CA HIS A 21 -1.76 10.87 -15.22
C HIS A 21 -0.70 9.85 -15.61
N VAL A 22 -0.72 8.68 -14.98
CA VAL A 22 0.19 7.59 -15.25
C VAL A 22 -0.58 6.38 -15.78
N GLU A 23 -0.17 5.87 -16.93
CA GLU A 23 -0.64 4.62 -17.50
C GLU A 23 0.45 3.56 -17.37
N VAL A 24 0.11 2.41 -16.79
CA VAL A 24 0.99 1.24 -16.74
C VAL A 24 0.46 0.22 -17.74
N THR A 25 1.16 0.02 -18.85
CA THR A 25 0.71 -0.80 -19.98
C THR A 25 1.76 -1.82 -20.41
N ASP A 26 1.47 -2.55 -21.48
CA ASP A 26 2.39 -3.40 -22.23
C ASP A 26 3.23 -4.32 -21.33
N PRO A 27 2.61 -5.25 -20.57
CA PRO A 27 3.36 -6.21 -19.80
C PRO A 27 4.11 -7.15 -20.75
N VAL A 28 5.45 -7.15 -20.67
CA VAL A 28 6.32 -7.95 -21.54
C VAL A 28 7.25 -8.81 -20.69
N LYS A 29 7.34 -10.10 -21.02
CA LYS A 29 8.35 -10.98 -20.44
C LYS A 29 9.72 -10.65 -21.05
N GLN A 30 10.68 -10.30 -20.20
CA GLN A 30 12.06 -10.03 -20.55
C GLN A 30 12.94 -11.21 -20.15
N GLY A 31 13.78 -11.66 -21.08
CA GLY A 31 14.75 -12.73 -20.88
C GLY A 31 14.15 -14.13 -20.68
N ASP A 32 15.05 -15.10 -20.47
CA ASP A 32 14.73 -16.52 -20.35
C ASP A 32 15.27 -17.16 -19.07
N GLY A 33 14.72 -18.33 -18.74
CA GLY A 33 15.13 -19.12 -17.57
C GLY A 33 14.84 -18.44 -16.22
N VAL A 34 15.71 -18.67 -15.25
CA VAL A 34 15.55 -18.23 -13.85
C VAL A 34 15.59 -16.72 -13.66
N ASN A 35 16.19 -15.99 -14.60
CA ASN A 35 16.35 -14.54 -14.54
C ASN A 35 15.25 -13.77 -15.29
N ALA A 36 14.30 -14.48 -15.91
CA ALA A 36 13.21 -13.83 -16.62
C ALA A 36 12.34 -12.98 -15.68
N TYR A 37 11.82 -11.86 -16.17
CA TYR A 37 10.93 -10.97 -15.41
C TYR A 37 9.89 -10.31 -16.31
N VAL A 38 8.83 -9.77 -15.72
CA VAL A 38 7.84 -8.97 -16.46
C VAL A 38 8.17 -7.49 -16.28
N SER A 39 8.37 -6.79 -17.40
CA SER A 39 8.47 -5.34 -17.46
C SER A 39 7.14 -4.73 -17.87
N TYR A 40 6.92 -3.49 -17.48
CA TYR A 40 5.76 -2.68 -17.83
C TYR A 40 6.25 -1.38 -18.46
N LYS A 41 5.49 -0.90 -19.44
CA LYS A 41 5.63 0.45 -19.97
C LYS A 41 4.88 1.41 -19.07
N ILE A 42 5.54 2.48 -18.64
CA ILE A 42 4.95 3.54 -17.83
C ILE A 42 4.93 4.80 -18.67
N LYS A 43 3.73 5.27 -19.01
CA LYS A 43 3.51 6.53 -19.71
C LYS A 43 3.01 7.55 -18.71
N THR A 44 3.72 8.65 -18.56
CA THR A 44 3.33 9.74 -17.66
C THR A 44 2.99 10.96 -18.49
N LYS A 45 1.86 11.58 -18.18
CA LYS A 45 1.46 12.90 -18.65
C LYS A 45 1.25 13.80 -17.46
N SER A 46 1.97 14.91 -17.38
CA SER A 46 1.85 15.85 -16.26
C SER A 46 1.87 17.30 -16.72
N SER A 47 1.07 18.11 -16.03
CA SER A 47 1.09 19.57 -16.17
C SER A 47 2.03 20.25 -15.17
N LEU A 48 2.75 19.48 -14.35
CA LEU A 48 3.58 20.00 -13.26
C LEU A 48 5.00 20.33 -13.75
N SER A 49 5.50 21.51 -13.37
CA SER A 49 6.78 22.06 -13.84
C SER A 49 8.05 21.37 -13.33
N HIS A 50 7.93 20.45 -12.38
CA HIS A 50 9.09 19.70 -11.86
C HIS A 50 9.37 18.42 -12.66
N PHE A 51 8.49 18.04 -13.59
CA PHE A 51 8.79 17.04 -14.60
C PHE A 51 9.54 17.70 -15.76
N LYS A 52 10.59 17.04 -16.26
CA LYS A 52 11.44 17.50 -17.36
C LYS A 52 10.68 17.63 -18.68
N SER A 53 9.67 16.79 -18.88
CA SER A 53 8.80 16.79 -20.06
C SER A 53 7.36 16.62 -19.60
N GLY A 54 6.41 17.27 -20.29
CA GLY A 54 4.98 17.08 -20.03
C GLY A 54 4.52 15.65 -20.32
N ASP A 55 5.21 14.96 -21.23
CA ASP A 55 4.97 13.56 -21.58
C ASP A 55 6.29 12.77 -21.49
N CYS A 56 6.30 11.64 -20.79
CA CYS A 56 7.45 10.73 -20.74
C CYS A 56 7.04 9.26 -20.77
N GLU A 57 7.92 8.40 -21.28
CA GLU A 57 7.73 6.96 -21.33
C GLU A 57 8.99 6.24 -20.81
N VAL A 58 8.81 5.32 -19.87
CA VAL A 58 9.89 4.51 -19.31
C VAL A 58 9.48 3.05 -19.17
N ILE A 59 10.47 2.15 -19.19
CA ILE A 59 10.26 0.73 -18.90
C ILE A 59 10.71 0.45 -17.46
N ARG A 60 9.86 -0.23 -16.68
CA ARG A 60 10.14 -0.63 -15.29
C ARG A 60 9.63 -2.04 -15.03
N ARG A 61 10.33 -2.79 -14.19
CA ARG A 61 9.84 -4.09 -13.68
C ARG A 61 9.35 -3.96 -12.24
N PHE A 62 8.62 -4.94 -11.73
CA PHE A 62 8.06 -4.90 -10.37
C PHE A 62 9.10 -4.55 -9.28
N SER A 63 10.32 -5.09 -9.37
CA SER A 63 11.41 -4.79 -8.41
C SER A 63 11.93 -3.34 -8.46
N ASP A 64 11.55 -2.57 -9.46
CA ASP A 64 11.82 -1.13 -9.52
C ASP A 64 10.76 -0.35 -8.75
N PHE A 65 9.48 -0.72 -8.87
CA PHE A 65 8.41 -0.18 -8.02
C PHE A 65 8.70 -0.47 -6.54
N ASP A 66 9.11 -1.70 -6.22
CA ASP A 66 9.48 -2.11 -4.87
C ASP A 66 10.69 -1.33 -4.33
N PHE A 67 11.67 -1.03 -5.18
CA PHE A 67 12.80 -0.21 -4.79
C PHE A 67 12.35 1.23 -4.45
N MET A 68 11.57 1.86 -5.35
CA MET A 68 11.01 3.19 -5.10
C MET A 68 10.16 3.23 -3.83
N ASP A 69 9.28 2.25 -3.62
CA ASP A 69 8.44 2.12 -2.43
C ASP A 69 9.27 2.10 -1.14
N GLN A 70 10.36 1.31 -1.13
CA GLN A 70 11.28 1.24 0.01
C GLN A 70 11.99 2.58 0.26
N GLN A 71 12.44 3.26 -0.80
CA GLN A 71 13.06 4.58 -0.69
C GLN A 71 12.12 5.58 -0.04
N ILE A 72 10.88 5.65 -0.55
CA ILE A 72 9.88 6.57 -0.06
C ILE A 72 9.56 6.27 1.41
N LYS A 73 9.32 5.01 1.77
CA LYS A 73 9.05 4.60 3.17
C LYS A 73 10.22 4.86 4.11
N GLN A 74 11.46 4.86 3.61
CA GLN A 74 12.64 5.14 4.43
C GLN A 74 12.83 6.64 4.65
N GLN A 75 12.64 7.47 3.62
CA GLN A 75 12.88 8.91 3.68
C GLN A 75 11.70 9.71 4.25
N TYR A 76 10.45 9.30 3.98
CA TYR A 76 9.24 10.05 4.30
C TYR A 76 8.46 9.39 5.44
N LYS A 77 9.09 9.32 6.62
CA LYS A 77 8.52 8.73 7.84
C LYS A 77 7.27 9.48 8.31
N GLY A 78 6.26 8.73 8.73
CA GLY A 78 4.96 9.28 9.14
C GLY A 78 4.00 9.59 7.97
N VAL A 79 4.41 9.36 6.71
CA VAL A 79 3.54 9.51 5.52
C VAL A 79 2.82 8.19 5.21
N ILE A 80 1.52 8.25 4.91
CA ILE A 80 0.76 7.06 4.51
C ILE A 80 1.03 6.79 3.03
N VAL A 81 2.10 6.04 2.76
CA VAL A 81 2.47 5.65 1.40
C VAL A 81 1.42 4.68 0.83
N PRO A 82 0.88 4.92 -0.38
CA PRO A 82 -0.02 3.98 -1.05
C PRO A 82 0.57 2.56 -1.07
N PRO A 83 -0.23 1.51 -0.82
CA PRO A 83 0.31 0.16 -0.72
C PRO A 83 0.72 -0.37 -2.09
N LEU A 84 1.98 -0.78 -2.22
CA LEU A 84 2.44 -1.53 -3.39
C LEU A 84 1.72 -2.90 -3.45
N PRO A 85 1.27 -3.37 -4.64
CA PRO A 85 0.71 -4.70 -4.77
C PRO A 85 1.72 -5.78 -4.33
N GLU A 86 1.18 -6.89 -3.81
CA GLU A 86 1.98 -7.96 -3.23
C GLU A 86 3.01 -8.56 -4.21
N LYS A 87 4.19 -8.89 -3.67
CA LYS A 87 5.20 -9.73 -4.32
C LYS A 87 4.64 -11.14 -4.47
N ASP A 88 4.72 -11.73 -5.65
CA ASP A 88 4.40 -13.16 -5.76
C ASP A 88 5.55 -13.96 -5.20
N VAL A 89 5.22 -14.75 -4.19
CA VAL A 89 6.15 -15.71 -3.62
C VAL A 89 6.16 -17.01 -4.43
N ILE A 90 5.11 -17.25 -5.23
CA ILE A 90 4.94 -18.49 -6.00
C ILE A 90 5.28 -18.26 -7.48
N GLN A 91 6.42 -18.79 -7.91
CA GLN A 91 6.92 -18.67 -9.28
C GLN A 91 5.92 -19.19 -10.35
N LYS A 92 5.05 -20.15 -10.01
CA LYS A 92 4.06 -20.75 -10.91
C LYS A 92 3.07 -19.73 -11.48
N TYR A 93 2.71 -18.69 -10.74
CA TYR A 93 1.69 -17.71 -11.16
C TYR A 93 2.27 -16.46 -11.82
N LYS A 94 3.59 -16.28 -11.76
CA LYS A 94 4.30 -15.09 -12.24
C LYS A 94 4.06 -14.77 -13.72
N TYR A 95 3.77 -15.79 -14.54
CA TYR A 95 3.54 -15.66 -15.98
C TYR A 95 2.10 -15.98 -16.40
N ASN A 96 1.17 -16.15 -15.46
CA ASN A 96 -0.25 -16.29 -15.80
C ASN A 96 -0.77 -14.93 -16.33
N PRO A 97 -1.38 -14.86 -17.52
CA PRO A 97 -1.92 -13.62 -18.09
C PRO A 97 -2.89 -12.88 -17.18
N GLU A 98 -3.81 -13.59 -16.51
CA GLU A 98 -4.77 -13.01 -15.57
C GLU A 98 -4.07 -12.35 -14.38
N PHE A 99 -3.05 -13.04 -13.88
CA PHE A 99 -2.22 -12.55 -12.79
C PHE A 99 -1.45 -11.28 -13.19
N ILE A 100 -0.82 -11.29 -14.37
CA ILE A 100 -0.07 -10.15 -14.92
C ILE A 100 -1.00 -8.94 -15.06
N GLU A 101 -2.21 -9.13 -15.60
CA GLU A 101 -3.15 -8.03 -15.80
C GLU A 101 -3.68 -7.48 -14.46
N LYS A 102 -3.98 -8.35 -13.49
CA LYS A 102 -4.36 -7.95 -12.14
C LYS A 102 -3.26 -7.14 -11.46
N ARG A 103 -1.99 -7.55 -11.59
CA ARG A 103 -0.85 -6.78 -11.09
C ARG A 103 -0.69 -5.45 -11.83
N ARG A 104 -0.81 -5.43 -13.16
CA ARG A 104 -0.70 -4.19 -13.96
C ARG A 104 -1.72 -3.14 -13.53
N LYS A 105 -2.99 -3.54 -13.36
CA LYS A 105 -4.06 -2.67 -12.81
C LYS A 105 -3.69 -2.11 -11.43
N ALA A 106 -3.24 -2.96 -10.52
CA ALA A 106 -2.85 -2.52 -9.19
C ALA A 106 -1.62 -1.59 -9.19
N LEU A 107 -0.65 -1.84 -10.07
CA LEU A 107 0.51 -0.95 -10.26
C LEU A 107 0.09 0.41 -10.82
N GLN A 108 -0.89 0.46 -11.72
CA GLN A 108 -1.46 1.72 -12.23
C GLN A 108 -2.07 2.53 -11.08
N VAL A 109 -2.94 1.93 -10.27
CA VAL A 109 -3.55 2.59 -9.10
C VAL A 109 -2.48 3.08 -8.12
N TYR A 110 -1.52 2.22 -7.77
CA TYR A 110 -0.41 2.59 -6.88
C TYR A 110 0.37 3.80 -7.41
N THR A 111 0.74 3.78 -8.69
CA THR A 111 1.59 4.82 -9.28
C THR A 111 0.85 6.14 -9.41
N ASN A 112 -0.43 6.12 -9.81
CA ASN A 112 -1.27 7.31 -9.85
C ASN A 112 -1.44 7.94 -8.46
N ARG A 113 -1.67 7.12 -7.43
CA ARG A 113 -1.78 7.60 -6.05
C ARG A 113 -0.48 8.21 -5.56
N VAL A 114 0.67 7.56 -5.80
CA VAL A 114 1.99 8.10 -5.41
C VAL A 114 2.30 9.40 -6.16
N ALA A 115 2.06 9.44 -7.47
CA ALA A 115 2.34 10.60 -8.33
C ALA A 115 1.41 11.81 -8.09
N ASN A 116 0.31 11.63 -7.36
CA ASN A 116 -0.59 12.72 -6.96
C ASN A 116 -0.66 12.92 -5.43
N HIS A 117 0.12 12.18 -4.65
CA HIS A 117 0.13 12.31 -3.20
C HIS A 117 0.80 13.62 -2.77
N PRO A 118 0.20 14.46 -1.90
CA PRO A 118 0.69 15.80 -1.55
C PRO A 118 2.15 15.88 -1.09
N GLU A 119 2.61 14.90 -0.31
CA GLU A 119 4.00 14.84 0.15
C GLU A 119 4.97 14.13 -0.83
N LEU A 120 4.48 13.26 -1.72
CA LEU A 120 5.33 12.35 -2.50
C LEU A 120 5.53 12.77 -3.95
N TYR A 121 4.56 13.48 -4.54
CA TYR A 121 4.54 13.74 -5.99
C TYR A 121 5.81 14.44 -6.52
N LYS A 122 6.39 15.34 -5.72
CA LYS A 122 7.57 16.15 -6.06
C LYS A 122 8.89 15.56 -5.60
N THR A 123 8.88 14.35 -5.06
CA THR A 123 10.08 13.73 -4.49
C THR A 123 11.02 13.25 -5.59
N LYS A 124 12.32 13.23 -5.29
CA LYS A 124 13.35 12.78 -6.24
C LYS A 124 13.13 11.33 -6.64
N GLU A 125 12.68 10.50 -5.70
CA GLU A 125 12.42 9.07 -5.88
C GLU A 125 11.33 8.85 -6.95
N VAL A 126 10.22 9.60 -6.86
CA VAL A 126 9.10 9.53 -7.81
C VAL A 126 9.51 10.09 -9.18
N GLN A 127 10.19 11.23 -9.22
CA GLN A 127 10.66 11.83 -10.47
C GLN A 127 11.62 10.89 -11.22
N LEU A 128 12.63 10.36 -10.54
CA LEU A 128 13.57 9.40 -11.15
C LEU A 128 12.84 8.14 -11.63
N PHE A 129 11.88 7.64 -10.86
CA PHE A 129 11.13 6.46 -11.26
C PHE A 129 10.35 6.69 -12.56
N LEU A 130 9.68 7.85 -12.71
CA LEU A 130 8.83 8.16 -13.85
C LEU A 130 9.60 8.65 -15.10
N GLU A 131 10.77 9.29 -14.93
CA GLU A 131 11.45 9.95 -16.05
C GLU A 131 12.84 9.40 -16.40
N ALA A 132 13.53 8.75 -15.45
CA ALA A 132 14.91 8.36 -15.70
C ALA A 132 15.01 7.33 -16.83
N SER A 133 16.01 7.46 -17.68
CA SER A 133 16.36 6.40 -18.61
C SER A 133 16.64 5.11 -17.85
N GLU A 134 16.55 3.95 -18.52
CA GLU A 134 16.87 2.68 -17.87
C GLU A 134 18.31 2.70 -17.29
N GLN A 135 19.27 3.27 -18.03
CA GLN A 135 20.65 3.40 -17.59
C GLN A 135 20.79 4.26 -16.33
N ASP A 136 20.16 5.44 -16.30
CA ASP A 136 20.22 6.34 -15.14
C ASP A 136 19.55 5.72 -13.90
N TRP A 137 18.43 5.03 -14.10
CA TRP A 137 17.72 4.31 -13.04
C TRP A 137 18.58 3.21 -12.43
N TRP A 138 19.26 2.40 -13.26
CA TRP A 138 20.19 1.38 -12.79
C TRP A 138 21.38 1.96 -12.02
N GLN A 139 21.95 3.07 -12.50
CA GLN A 139 23.03 3.76 -11.81
C GLN A 139 22.57 4.26 -10.43
N HIS A 140 21.39 4.88 -10.36
CA HIS A 140 20.81 5.34 -9.10
C HIS A 140 20.64 4.19 -8.09
N LYS A 141 20.06 3.05 -8.51
CA LYS A 141 19.94 1.86 -7.64
C LYS A 141 21.28 1.35 -7.14
N ARG A 142 22.32 1.38 -7.99
CA ARG A 142 23.67 0.91 -7.64
C ARG A 142 24.32 1.83 -6.60
N LEU A 143 24.23 3.15 -6.81
CA LEU A 143 24.77 4.15 -5.89
C LEU A 143 24.08 4.05 -4.53
N TYR A 144 22.75 3.95 -4.51
CA TYR A 144 21.99 3.79 -3.28
C TYR A 144 22.43 2.56 -2.48
N LYS A 145 22.58 1.39 -3.13
CA LYS A 145 23.06 0.18 -2.46
C LYS A 145 24.47 0.33 -1.90
N HIS A 146 25.34 1.08 -2.58
CA HIS A 146 26.69 1.36 -2.11
C HIS A 146 26.68 2.23 -0.85
N GLU A 147 25.88 3.32 -0.87
CA GLU A 147 25.68 4.20 0.28
C GLU A 147 25.06 3.45 1.47
N GLU A 148 24.03 2.63 1.22
CA GLU A 148 23.37 1.83 2.24
C GLU A 148 24.34 0.80 2.86
N ASN A 149 25.17 0.13 2.05
CA ASN A 149 26.16 -0.82 2.54
C ASN A 149 27.29 -0.14 3.32
N ALA A 150 27.70 1.07 2.92
CA ALA A 150 28.67 1.87 3.65
C ALA A 150 28.10 2.34 5.00
N GLN A 151 26.85 2.80 5.03
CA GLN A 151 26.17 3.12 6.29
C GLN A 151 26.01 1.88 7.17
N LYS A 152 25.65 0.72 6.61
CA LYS A 152 25.57 -0.55 7.34
C LYS A 152 26.92 -1.10 7.80
N SER A 153 28.05 -0.71 7.22
CA SER A 153 29.37 -1.11 7.71
C SER A 153 29.84 -0.23 8.87
N THR A 154 29.56 1.08 8.82
CA THR A 154 29.78 2.02 9.94
C THR A 154 28.80 1.76 11.10
N VAL A 155 27.53 1.59 10.77
CA VAL A 155 26.49 1.19 11.73
C VAL A 155 26.67 -0.27 12.13
N GLY A 156 27.23 -1.16 11.30
CA GLY A 156 27.45 -2.58 11.60
C GLY A 156 28.47 -2.84 12.71
N GLN A 157 29.52 -2.02 12.80
CA GLN A 157 30.41 -2.01 13.97
C GLN A 157 29.69 -1.49 15.23
N THR A 158 28.79 -0.51 15.07
CA THR A 158 27.96 0.03 16.17
C THR A 158 26.80 -0.92 16.55
N MET A 159 26.29 -1.70 15.59
CA MET A 159 25.18 -2.65 15.71
C MET A 159 25.65 -4.04 16.11
N GLN A 160 26.92 -4.42 15.96
CA GLN A 160 27.44 -5.60 16.66
C GLN A 160 27.42 -5.39 18.19
N PHE A 161 27.52 -4.13 18.64
CA PHE A 161 27.27 -3.75 20.04
C PHE A 161 25.77 -3.77 20.41
N LEU A 162 24.86 -3.50 19.46
CA LEU A 162 23.39 -3.49 19.69
C LEU A 162 22.68 -4.81 19.34
N LYS A 163 23.27 -5.71 18.54
CA LYS A 163 22.70 -7.01 18.17
C LYS A 163 22.72 -8.02 19.32
N GLY A 164 23.48 -7.75 20.38
CA GLY A 164 23.28 -8.40 21.67
C GLY A 164 21.90 -8.14 22.31
N ILE A 165 21.10 -7.21 21.75
CA ILE A 165 19.82 -6.75 22.31
C ILE A 165 18.62 -7.18 21.42
N ALA A 166 18.83 -7.64 20.18
CA ALA A 166 17.75 -7.96 19.24
C ALA A 166 17.23 -9.41 19.30
N HIS A 167 17.81 -10.28 20.14
CA HIS A 167 17.39 -11.67 20.34
C HIS A 167 16.79 -11.94 21.74
N THR A 168 16.21 -10.94 22.38
CA THR A 168 15.64 -11.08 23.71
C THR A 168 14.25 -10.48 23.81
N THR A 169 13.28 -11.18 23.19
CA THR A 169 11.90 -11.22 23.69
C THR A 169 11.73 -12.21 24.85
N THR A 170 12.81 -12.67 25.50
CA THR A 170 12.73 -13.64 26.61
C THR A 170 13.71 -13.49 27.77
N ASN A 171 14.58 -12.48 27.83
CA ASN A 171 15.41 -12.25 29.04
C ASN A 171 15.05 -10.94 29.73
N LEU A 172 13.99 -10.98 30.54
CA LEU A 172 13.83 -10.13 31.71
C LEU A 172 14.93 -10.49 32.71
N VAL A 173 15.97 -9.66 32.89
CA VAL A 173 16.62 -9.40 34.19
C VAL A 173 17.46 -8.12 34.05
N GLN A 174 17.18 -7.13 34.91
CA GLN A 174 18.01 -5.97 35.27
C GLN A 174 18.40 -4.97 34.16
N GLY A 175 17.54 -3.97 33.99
CA GLY A 175 17.89 -2.68 33.38
C GLY A 175 16.61 -1.96 33.04
N LYS A 176 16.30 -0.87 33.77
CA LYS A 176 15.08 -0.07 33.63
C LYS A 176 14.73 0.17 32.15
N HIS A 177 13.76 -0.57 31.61
CA HIS A 177 13.03 -0.14 30.43
C HIS A 177 12.25 1.10 30.87
N VAL A 178 12.67 2.27 30.38
CA VAL A 178 11.79 3.44 30.41
C VAL A 178 10.76 3.17 29.33
N GLU A 179 9.64 2.54 29.68
CA GLU A 179 8.44 2.60 28.84
C GLU A 179 8.06 4.08 28.75
N ALA A 180 8.18 4.64 27.56
CA ALA A 180 7.67 5.98 27.33
C ALA A 180 6.16 5.96 27.49
N GLU A 181 5.62 6.82 28.34
CA GLU A 181 4.18 7.02 28.44
C GLU A 181 3.64 7.39 27.05
N GLU A 182 2.73 6.55 26.53
CA GLU A 182 2.04 6.86 25.29
C GLU A 182 0.87 7.80 25.57
N ASP A 183 0.74 8.81 24.73
CA ASP A 183 -0.38 9.75 24.74
C ASP A 183 -1.75 9.01 24.69
N PRO A 184 -2.67 9.29 25.64
CA PRO A 184 -4.03 8.73 25.63
C PRO A 184 -4.78 8.93 24.30
N GLU A 185 -4.56 10.05 23.59
CA GLU A 185 -5.18 10.28 22.29
C GLU A 185 -4.65 9.29 21.24
N TYR A 186 -3.34 9.09 21.20
CA TYR A 186 -2.72 8.08 20.34
C TYR A 186 -3.22 6.66 20.63
N LEU A 187 -3.40 6.30 21.91
CA LEU A 187 -3.92 4.98 22.27
C LEU A 187 -5.33 4.73 21.69
N ARG A 188 -6.19 5.76 21.65
CA ARG A 188 -7.51 5.67 20.99
C ARG A 188 -7.38 5.51 19.48
N ILE A 189 -6.49 6.28 18.84
CA ILE A 189 -6.22 6.16 17.41
C ILE A 189 -5.72 4.76 17.07
N ARG A 190 -4.79 4.23 17.88
CA ARG A 190 -4.23 2.89 17.73
C ARG A 190 -5.33 1.84 17.76
N GLU A 191 -6.16 1.84 18.81
CA GLU A 191 -7.28 0.91 18.93
C GLU A 191 -8.24 1.00 17.73
N TYR A 192 -8.61 2.22 17.33
CA TYR A 192 -9.43 2.46 16.15
C TYR A 192 -8.83 1.82 14.88
N VAL A 193 -7.54 2.02 14.62
CA VAL A 193 -6.86 1.48 13.43
C VAL A 193 -6.84 -0.06 13.45
N TYR A 194 -6.63 -0.69 14.61
CA TYR A 194 -6.67 -2.15 14.74
C TYR A 194 -8.07 -2.74 14.48
N GLN A 195 -9.11 -2.12 15.04
CA GLN A 195 -10.49 -2.56 14.78
C GLN A 195 -10.87 -2.35 13.31
N LEU A 196 -10.46 -1.22 12.74
CA LEU A 196 -10.68 -0.91 11.33
C LEU A 196 -10.02 -1.95 10.40
N GLU A 197 -8.76 -2.35 10.67
CA GLU A 197 -8.07 -3.38 9.89
C GLU A 197 -8.83 -4.71 9.91
N LYS A 198 -9.25 -5.13 11.11
CA LYS A 198 -10.03 -6.36 11.30
C LYS A 198 -11.33 -6.32 10.50
N HIS A 199 -12.12 -5.26 10.66
CA HIS A 199 -13.40 -5.13 9.98
C HIS A 199 -13.24 -5.01 8.46
N LEU A 200 -12.28 -4.24 7.96
CA LEU A 200 -12.03 -4.15 6.51
C LEU A 200 -11.55 -5.47 5.93
N SER A 201 -10.69 -6.21 6.63
CA SER A 201 -10.27 -7.54 6.20
C SER A 201 -11.46 -8.50 6.08
N ASP A 202 -12.36 -8.49 7.06
CA ASP A 202 -13.56 -9.31 7.04
C ASP A 202 -14.52 -8.90 5.92
N THR A 203 -14.79 -7.61 5.77
CA THR A 203 -15.64 -7.07 4.70
C THR A 203 -15.10 -7.41 3.32
N TYR A 204 -13.80 -7.19 3.08
CA TYR A 204 -13.12 -7.56 1.84
C TYR A 204 -13.26 -9.06 1.53
N ARG A 205 -13.03 -9.92 2.52
CA ARG A 205 -13.17 -11.37 2.34
C ARG A 205 -14.60 -11.74 1.93
N ARG A 206 -15.61 -11.15 2.57
CA ARG A 206 -17.03 -11.39 2.21
C ARG A 206 -17.39 -10.83 0.84
N ALA A 207 -16.80 -9.70 0.44
CA ALA A 207 -16.96 -9.19 -0.91
C ALA A 207 -16.36 -10.14 -1.95
N SER A 208 -15.17 -10.69 -1.70
CA SER A 208 -14.55 -11.70 -2.55
C SER A 208 -15.41 -12.97 -2.66
N ASP A 209 -15.92 -13.48 -1.54
CA ASP A 209 -16.85 -14.62 -1.53
C ASP A 209 -18.09 -14.35 -2.40
N LEU A 210 -18.63 -13.13 -2.36
CA LEU A 210 -19.81 -12.73 -3.14
C LEU A 210 -19.52 -12.71 -4.64
N VAL A 211 -18.39 -12.13 -5.06
CA VAL A 211 -17.96 -12.11 -6.47
C VAL A 211 -17.76 -13.53 -7.00
N ASN A 212 -17.08 -14.38 -6.23
CA ASN A 212 -16.83 -15.77 -6.63
C ASN A 212 -18.14 -16.57 -6.78
N LYS A 213 -19.12 -16.34 -5.89
CA LYS A 213 -20.44 -16.96 -6.00
C LYS A 213 -21.20 -16.50 -7.23
N GLN A 214 -21.08 -15.22 -7.60
CA GLN A 214 -21.71 -14.70 -8.81
C GLN A 214 -21.12 -15.33 -10.07
N GLN A 215 -19.80 -15.48 -10.11
CA GLN A 215 -19.11 -16.15 -11.20
C GLN A 215 -19.53 -17.63 -11.30
N ALA A 216 -19.63 -18.33 -10.16
CA ALA A 216 -20.11 -19.71 -10.11
C ALA A 216 -21.57 -19.85 -10.59
N LEU A 217 -22.44 -18.87 -10.28
CA LEU A 217 -23.81 -18.84 -10.79
C LEU A 217 -23.85 -18.71 -12.32
N GLY A 218 -22.96 -17.90 -12.91
CA GLY A 218 -22.80 -17.82 -14.37
C GLY A 218 -22.52 -19.20 -14.96
N GLY A 219 -21.47 -19.89 -14.47
CA GLY A 219 -21.15 -21.25 -14.92
C GLY A 219 -22.31 -22.24 -14.77
N ALA A 220 -23.01 -22.21 -13.64
CA ALA A 220 -24.17 -23.07 -13.42
C ALA A 220 -25.33 -22.79 -14.39
N LEU A 221 -25.54 -21.54 -14.80
CA LEU A 221 -26.55 -21.18 -15.81
C LEU A 221 -26.15 -21.67 -17.20
N ALA A 222 -24.87 -21.62 -17.56
CA ALA A 222 -24.38 -22.20 -18.80
C ALA A 222 -24.63 -23.72 -18.84
N ASP A 223 -24.22 -24.43 -17.78
CA ASP A 223 -24.42 -25.88 -17.67
C ASP A 223 -25.92 -26.27 -17.71
N PHE A 224 -26.77 -25.48 -17.05
CA PHE A 224 -28.22 -25.66 -17.08
C PHE A 224 -28.78 -25.46 -18.49
N GLY A 225 -28.36 -24.41 -19.20
CA GLY A 225 -28.82 -24.14 -20.55
C GLY A 225 -28.43 -25.26 -21.53
N ASP A 226 -27.18 -25.73 -21.43
CA ASP A 226 -26.67 -26.87 -22.17
C ASP A 226 -27.46 -28.16 -21.91
N ALA A 227 -27.84 -28.40 -20.65
CA ALA A 227 -28.64 -29.56 -20.28
C ALA A 227 -30.08 -29.46 -20.82
N ALA A 228 -30.70 -28.28 -20.76
CA ALA A 228 -32.02 -28.01 -21.31
C ALA A 228 -32.05 -28.27 -22.82
N ASP A 229 -31.07 -27.74 -23.58
CA ASP A 229 -30.95 -27.97 -25.02
C ASP A 229 -30.78 -29.45 -25.37
N LYS A 230 -29.98 -30.19 -24.57
CA LYS A 230 -29.78 -31.63 -24.77
C LYS A 230 -31.06 -32.42 -24.51
N LEU A 231 -31.81 -32.08 -23.47
CA LEU A 231 -33.10 -32.72 -23.17
C LEU A 231 -34.12 -32.45 -24.27
N GLY A 232 -34.21 -31.21 -24.75
CA GLY A 232 -35.15 -30.81 -25.80
C GLY A 232 -35.04 -31.63 -27.09
N LYS A 233 -33.86 -32.17 -27.42
CA LYS A 233 -33.64 -33.01 -28.62
C LYS A 233 -34.43 -34.33 -28.62
N PHE A 234 -34.92 -34.77 -27.47
CA PHE A 234 -35.72 -35.99 -27.33
C PHE A 234 -37.22 -35.71 -27.31
N GLU A 235 -37.63 -34.45 -27.37
CA GLU A 235 -39.02 -34.02 -27.23
C GLU A 235 -39.69 -33.75 -28.58
N GLN A 236 -41.02 -33.60 -28.54
CA GLN A 236 -41.78 -33.18 -29.72
C GLN A 236 -41.42 -31.73 -30.13
N PRO A 237 -41.59 -31.33 -31.40
CA PRO A 237 -41.06 -30.07 -31.92
C PRO A 237 -41.38 -28.80 -31.10
N ARG A 238 -42.61 -28.70 -30.57
CA ARG A 238 -43.02 -27.54 -29.76
C ARG A 238 -42.26 -27.47 -28.43
N LEU A 239 -42.04 -28.61 -27.79
CA LEU A 239 -41.36 -28.69 -26.51
C LEU A 239 -39.83 -28.62 -26.69
N GLN A 240 -39.30 -29.20 -27.78
CA GLN A 240 -37.91 -29.00 -28.20
C GLN A 240 -37.58 -27.51 -28.37
N GLU A 241 -38.45 -26.74 -29.03
CA GLU A 241 -38.27 -25.30 -29.21
C GLU A 241 -38.32 -24.56 -27.86
N ALA A 242 -39.23 -24.91 -26.96
CA ALA A 242 -39.30 -24.32 -25.63
C ALA A 242 -38.02 -24.58 -24.80
N PHE A 243 -37.48 -25.81 -24.84
CA PHE A 243 -36.20 -26.13 -24.22
C PHE A 243 -35.03 -25.36 -24.87
N SER A 244 -35.07 -25.19 -26.19
CA SER A 244 -34.05 -24.42 -26.91
C SER A 244 -34.10 -22.92 -26.58
N GLN A 245 -35.28 -22.38 -26.30
CA GLN A 245 -35.45 -21.01 -25.79
C GLN A 245 -34.94 -20.88 -24.36
N LEU A 246 -35.30 -21.83 -23.50
CA LEU A 246 -34.81 -21.90 -22.13
C LEU A 246 -33.27 -21.95 -22.07
N GLY A 247 -32.65 -22.78 -22.91
CA GLY A 247 -31.20 -22.90 -23.01
C GLY A 247 -30.52 -21.60 -23.47
N ARG A 248 -31.07 -20.96 -24.50
CA ARG A 248 -30.59 -19.64 -24.97
C ARG A 248 -30.66 -18.57 -23.88
N HIS A 249 -31.79 -18.44 -23.19
CA HIS A 249 -31.94 -17.46 -22.12
C HIS A 249 -31.01 -17.74 -20.93
N ALA A 250 -30.79 -19.01 -20.58
CA ALA A 250 -29.82 -19.41 -19.56
C ALA A 250 -28.38 -19.05 -19.98
N GLY A 251 -28.01 -19.25 -21.26
CA GLY A 251 -26.72 -18.83 -21.80
C GLY A 251 -26.53 -17.30 -21.80
N ASP A 252 -27.56 -16.54 -22.16
CA ASP A 252 -27.55 -15.08 -22.10
C ASP A 252 -27.37 -14.56 -20.67
N LEU A 253 -28.04 -15.20 -19.71
CA LEU A 253 -27.86 -14.92 -18.29
C LEU A 253 -26.47 -15.29 -17.78
N SER A 254 -25.88 -16.39 -18.25
CA SER A 254 -24.51 -16.77 -17.91
C SER A 254 -23.52 -15.67 -18.29
N ARG A 255 -23.58 -15.21 -19.55
CA ARG A 255 -22.74 -14.11 -20.05
C ARG A 255 -22.98 -12.80 -19.30
N GLY A 256 -24.25 -12.46 -19.04
CA GLY A 256 -24.59 -11.29 -18.23
C GLY A 256 -24.02 -11.39 -16.79
N ASN A 257 -24.01 -12.59 -16.21
CA ASN A 257 -23.41 -12.85 -14.90
C ASN A 257 -21.89 -12.74 -14.91
N GLU A 258 -21.22 -13.21 -15.97
CA GLU A 258 -19.77 -13.05 -16.14
C GLU A 258 -19.42 -11.55 -16.17
N GLU A 259 -20.07 -10.78 -17.04
CA GLU A 259 -19.87 -9.32 -17.13
C GLU A 259 -20.18 -8.61 -15.80
N HIS A 260 -21.25 -9.02 -15.12
CA HIS A 260 -21.61 -8.49 -13.81
C HIS A 260 -20.54 -8.82 -12.76
N SER A 261 -20.02 -10.05 -12.74
CA SER A 261 -18.98 -10.49 -11.82
C SER A 261 -17.66 -9.74 -12.03
N ASP A 262 -17.26 -9.48 -13.26
CA ASP A 262 -16.08 -8.69 -13.61
C ASP A 262 -16.20 -7.23 -13.15
N LYS A 263 -17.41 -6.68 -13.31
CA LYS A 263 -17.70 -5.32 -12.85
C LYS A 263 -17.74 -5.24 -11.33
N MET A 264 -18.33 -6.22 -10.67
CA MET A 264 -18.33 -6.38 -9.22
C MET A 264 -16.91 -6.53 -8.66
N TYR A 265 -16.05 -7.30 -9.33
CA TYR A 265 -14.65 -7.42 -8.99
C TYR A 265 -13.94 -6.06 -9.04
N SER A 266 -14.02 -5.36 -10.18
CA SER A 266 -13.28 -4.12 -10.43
C SER A 266 -13.80 -2.90 -9.66
N THR A 267 -15.10 -2.81 -9.40
CA THR A 267 -15.73 -1.62 -8.79
C THR A 267 -16.13 -1.80 -7.32
N PHE A 268 -16.05 -3.02 -6.77
CA PHE A 268 -16.43 -3.30 -5.39
C PHE A 268 -15.39 -4.11 -4.61
N GLU A 269 -15.01 -5.31 -5.08
CA GLU A 269 -14.05 -6.17 -4.35
C GLU A 269 -12.64 -5.57 -4.32
N ALA A 270 -12.11 -5.18 -5.49
CA ALA A 270 -10.75 -4.66 -5.59
C ALA A 270 -10.57 -3.35 -4.80
N PRO A 271 -11.50 -2.38 -4.85
CA PRO A 271 -11.43 -1.18 -4.00
C PRO A 271 -11.44 -1.50 -2.49
N LEU A 272 -12.26 -2.46 -2.04
CA LEU A 272 -12.26 -2.90 -0.63
C LEU A 272 -10.93 -3.52 -0.22
N LYS A 273 -10.33 -4.31 -1.12
CA LYS A 273 -8.98 -4.86 -0.93
C LYS A 273 -7.94 -3.75 -0.75
N GLU A 274 -8.02 -2.70 -1.57
CA GLU A 274 -7.10 -1.57 -1.49
C GLU A 274 -7.30 -0.76 -0.20
N PHE A 275 -8.54 -0.57 0.29
CA PHE A 275 -8.77 0.03 1.61
C PHE A 275 -8.12 -0.76 2.73
N TYR A 276 -8.30 -2.08 2.73
CA TYR A 276 -7.64 -2.96 3.70
C TYR A 276 -6.11 -2.82 3.64
N ARG A 277 -5.53 -2.78 2.43
CA ARG A 277 -4.08 -2.59 2.25
C ARG A 277 -3.61 -1.21 2.71
N MET A 278 -4.36 -0.14 2.47
CA MET A 278 -3.99 1.19 2.94
C MET A 278 -3.95 1.28 4.47
N VAL A 279 -4.82 0.55 5.19
CA VAL A 279 -4.75 0.50 6.65
C VAL A 279 -3.43 -0.12 7.14
N ARG A 280 -2.83 -1.05 6.38
CA ARG A 280 -1.47 -1.53 6.68
C ARG A 280 -0.43 -0.42 6.51
N SER A 281 -0.59 0.47 5.53
CA SER A 281 0.25 1.66 5.41
C SER A 281 0.06 2.64 6.58
N VAL A 282 -1.17 2.80 7.09
CA VAL A 282 -1.42 3.56 8.34
C VAL A 282 -0.64 2.93 9.50
N LYS A 283 -0.71 1.61 9.67
CA LYS A 283 0.05 0.91 10.72
C LYS A 283 1.57 1.06 10.56
N GLN A 284 2.08 1.22 9.34
CA GLN A 284 3.50 1.51 9.12
C GLN A 284 3.89 2.88 9.72
N THR A 285 3.04 3.91 9.59
CA THR A 285 3.30 5.22 10.22
C THR A 285 3.31 5.14 11.76
N MET A 286 2.48 4.26 12.34
CA MET A 286 2.48 3.99 13.79
C MET A 286 3.78 3.29 14.23
N THR A 287 4.29 2.36 13.41
CA THR A 287 5.60 1.74 13.63
C THR A 287 6.72 2.77 13.56
N ASP A 288 6.68 3.69 12.59
CA ASP A 288 7.67 4.78 12.47
C ASP A 288 7.64 5.68 13.72
N ARG A 289 6.44 6.04 14.21
CA ARG A 289 6.26 6.81 15.45
C ARG A 289 6.83 6.07 16.66
N ALA A 290 6.54 4.78 16.82
CA ALA A 290 7.03 3.98 17.94
C ALA A 290 8.56 3.84 17.94
N ALA A 291 9.16 3.67 16.76
CA ALA A 291 10.62 3.63 16.60
C ALA A 291 11.27 4.98 16.98
N ALA A 292 10.67 6.10 16.55
CA ALA A 292 11.14 7.44 16.91
C ALA A 292 11.02 7.70 18.43
N LEU A 293 9.90 7.30 19.06
CA LEU A 293 9.71 7.41 20.52
C LEU A 293 10.74 6.60 21.30
N THR A 294 11.08 5.40 20.82
CA THR A 294 12.13 4.57 21.41
C THR A 294 13.49 5.27 21.33
N THR A 295 13.80 5.90 20.19
CA THR A 295 15.05 6.67 20.00
C THR A 295 15.12 7.88 20.94
N VAL A 296 14.00 8.61 21.12
CA VAL A 296 13.91 9.71 22.10
C VAL A 296 14.20 9.22 23.50
N SER A 297 13.57 8.11 23.91
CA SER A 297 13.70 7.55 25.26
C SER A 297 15.14 7.10 25.56
N GLN A 298 15.80 6.46 24.58
CA GLN A 298 17.20 6.07 24.67
C GLN A 298 18.14 7.28 24.75
N ALA A 299 17.94 8.28 23.89
CA ALA A 299 18.76 9.49 23.90
C ALA A 299 18.58 10.30 25.19
N LYS A 300 17.36 10.32 25.74
CA LYS A 300 17.07 10.94 27.04
C LYS A 300 17.82 10.24 28.18
N ALA A 301 17.77 8.91 28.22
CA ALA A 301 18.47 8.12 29.25
C ALA A 301 20.00 8.30 29.19
N ASP A 302 20.59 8.34 27.99
CA ASP A 302 22.03 8.64 27.82
C ASP A 302 22.36 10.05 28.32
N MET A 303 21.58 11.07 27.91
CA MET A 303 21.75 12.45 28.37
C MET A 303 21.68 12.56 29.91
N GLU A 304 20.69 11.93 30.54
CA GLU A 304 20.55 11.90 32.01
C GLU A 304 21.74 11.21 32.68
N ALA A 305 22.25 10.12 32.11
CA ALA A 305 23.43 9.42 32.63
C ALA A 305 24.70 10.30 32.52
N LYS A 306 24.89 11.02 31.40
CA LYS A 306 25.98 11.98 31.24
C LYS A 306 25.85 13.15 32.22
N ASN A 307 24.63 13.64 32.45
CA ASN A 307 24.37 14.71 33.41
C ASN A 307 24.72 14.29 34.84
N ALA A 308 24.32 13.07 35.24
CA ALA A 308 24.70 12.50 36.53
C ALA A 308 26.22 12.32 36.68
N LYS A 309 26.92 11.91 35.62
CA LYS A 309 28.39 11.80 35.59
C LYS A 309 29.05 13.16 35.81
N VAL A 310 28.58 14.21 35.14
CA VAL A 310 29.07 15.59 35.33
C VAL A 310 28.85 16.07 36.76
N ALA A 311 27.64 15.89 37.31
CA ALA A 311 27.31 16.28 38.68
C ALA A 311 28.23 15.57 39.70
N ARG A 312 28.45 14.26 39.52
CA ARG A 312 29.37 13.48 40.37
C ARG A 312 30.81 13.99 40.30
N TYR A 313 31.33 14.29 39.11
CA TYR A 313 32.70 14.78 38.96
C TYR A 313 32.89 16.17 39.59
N LYS A 314 31.90 17.06 39.46
CA LYS A 314 31.92 18.38 40.11
C LYS A 314 31.83 18.28 41.65
N GLY A 315 31.14 17.28 42.18
CA GLY A 315 30.99 17.05 43.63
C GLY A 315 32.11 16.26 44.30
N THR A 316 33.04 15.67 43.54
CA THR A 316 34.12 14.82 44.08
C THR A 316 35.44 15.61 44.16
N PRO A 317 36.00 15.84 45.36
CA PRO A 317 37.31 16.50 45.50
C PRO A 317 38.43 15.72 44.80
N GLY A 318 39.38 16.44 44.19
CA GLY A 318 40.58 15.84 43.56
C GLY A 318 40.42 15.35 42.12
N ILE A 319 39.23 15.45 41.51
CA ILE A 319 39.05 15.20 40.07
C ILE A 319 39.68 16.35 39.25
N SER A 320 40.46 16.01 38.23
CA SER A 320 41.12 17.01 37.39
C SER A 320 40.12 17.81 36.56
N HIS A 321 40.42 19.10 36.37
CA HIS A 321 39.57 20.02 35.60
C HIS A 321 39.30 19.51 34.17
N ASN A 322 40.32 18.92 33.51
CA ASN A 322 40.18 18.35 32.18
C ASN A 322 39.12 17.23 32.11
N LYS A 323 39.05 16.35 33.11
CA LYS A 323 38.02 15.28 33.15
C LYS A 323 36.60 15.83 33.29
N ILE A 324 36.44 16.98 33.95
CA ILE A 324 35.15 17.67 34.06
C ILE A 324 34.78 18.28 32.71
N ILE A 325 35.72 18.92 32.02
CA ILE A 325 35.51 19.47 30.67
C ILE A 325 35.11 18.36 29.68
N ASP A 326 35.81 17.23 29.68
CA ASP A 326 35.51 16.11 28.78
C ASP A 326 34.12 15.52 29.06
N ALA A 327 33.75 15.34 30.33
CA ALA A 327 32.42 14.88 30.70
C ALA A 327 31.32 15.89 30.32
N GLN A 328 31.61 17.20 30.39
CA GLN A 328 30.69 18.24 29.94
C GLN A 328 30.48 18.19 28.42
N ARG A 329 31.54 17.98 27.64
CA ARG A 329 31.42 17.78 26.17
C ARG A 329 30.58 16.55 25.83
N GLU A 330 30.79 15.44 26.53
CA GLU A 330 29.94 14.23 26.36
C GLU A 330 28.45 14.53 26.66
N LEU A 331 28.16 15.34 27.68
CA LEU A 331 26.79 15.76 28.00
C LEU A 331 26.21 16.67 26.93
N ASP A 332 26.97 17.64 26.43
CA ASP A 332 26.52 18.56 25.39
C ASP A 332 26.18 17.79 24.09
N ASP A 333 27.01 16.82 23.70
CA ASP A 333 26.76 15.92 22.56
C ASP A 333 25.51 15.05 22.77
N ALA A 334 25.33 14.47 23.96
CA ALA A 334 24.15 13.65 24.29
C ALA A 334 22.87 14.50 24.32
N THR A 335 22.96 15.74 24.81
CA THR A 335 21.85 16.71 24.82
C THR A 335 21.43 17.07 23.40
N LYS A 336 22.39 17.35 22.52
CA LYS A 336 22.12 17.61 21.10
C LYS A 336 21.43 16.42 20.43
N LYS A 337 21.93 15.19 20.65
CA LYS A 337 21.30 13.96 20.11
C LYS A 337 19.87 13.76 20.61
N HIS A 338 19.62 14.02 21.90
CA HIS A 338 18.27 13.96 22.45
C HIS A 338 17.32 14.97 21.81
N GLU A 339 17.77 16.22 21.61
CA GLU A 339 16.94 17.24 20.98
C GLU A 339 16.67 16.93 19.49
N GLU A 340 17.67 16.45 18.75
CA GLU A 340 17.49 15.98 17.37
C GLU A 340 16.50 14.79 17.27
N ALA A 341 16.59 13.82 18.18
CA ALA A 341 15.66 12.70 18.24
C ALA A 341 14.24 13.17 18.56
N LYS A 342 14.10 14.10 19.51
CA LYS A 342 12.82 14.68 19.91
C LYS A 342 12.16 15.45 18.77
N GLN A 343 12.92 16.28 18.05
CA GLN A 343 12.40 17.00 16.89
C GLN A 343 11.91 16.04 15.80
N LYS A 344 12.68 14.98 15.48
CA LYS A 344 12.26 13.95 14.52
C LYS A 344 10.96 13.26 14.95
N TYR A 345 10.80 12.94 16.23
CA TYR A 345 9.56 12.35 16.76
C TYR A 345 8.36 13.31 16.61
N ILE A 346 8.54 14.60 16.89
CA ILE A 346 7.51 15.63 16.70
C ILE A 346 7.11 15.72 15.22
N ASP A 347 8.09 15.78 14.32
CA ASP A 347 7.83 15.86 12.87
C ASP A 347 7.06 14.64 12.37
N ILE A 348 7.44 13.42 12.79
CA ILE A 348 6.75 12.18 12.42
C ILE A 348 5.31 12.17 12.96
N THR A 349 5.12 12.60 14.22
CA THR A 349 3.79 12.62 14.86
C THR A 349 2.86 13.63 14.18
N SER A 350 3.38 14.80 13.84
CA SER A 350 2.65 15.85 13.12
C SER A 350 2.25 15.39 11.71
N LYS A 351 3.19 14.78 10.96
CA LYS A 351 2.92 14.19 9.65
C LYS A 351 1.87 13.07 9.72
N MET A 352 2.04 12.12 10.64
CA MET A 352 1.10 11.01 10.85
C MET A 352 -0.31 11.52 11.12
N SER A 353 -0.46 12.56 11.94
CA SER A 353 -1.77 13.14 12.28
C SER A 353 -2.43 13.78 11.07
N SER A 354 -1.68 14.59 10.31
CA SER A 354 -2.17 15.24 9.08
C SER A 354 -2.55 14.21 8.00
N GLU A 355 -1.73 13.18 7.85
CA GLU A 355 -1.96 12.09 6.91
C GLU A 355 -3.16 11.23 7.29
N LEU A 356 -3.34 10.93 8.58
CA LEU A 356 -4.51 10.20 9.06
C LEU A 356 -5.80 10.97 8.79
N ALA A 357 -5.81 12.29 9.00
CA ALA A 357 -6.94 13.15 8.67
C ALA A 357 -7.27 13.11 7.16
N ARG A 358 -6.25 13.26 6.30
CA ARG A 358 -6.43 13.15 4.84
C ARG A 358 -6.98 11.77 4.45
N PHE A 359 -6.36 10.70 4.95
CA PHE A 359 -6.78 9.32 4.68
C PHE A 359 -8.24 9.08 5.06
N GLN A 360 -8.68 9.56 6.23
CA GLN A 360 -10.07 9.41 6.65
C GLN A 360 -11.04 10.15 5.71
N GLN A 361 -10.69 11.36 5.27
CA GLN A 361 -11.49 12.14 4.33
C GLN A 361 -11.59 11.44 2.97
N GLU A 362 -10.45 11.11 2.35
CA GLU A 362 -10.39 10.43 1.04
C GLU A 362 -11.17 9.10 1.07
N ARG A 363 -10.91 8.27 2.08
CA ARG A 363 -11.59 6.98 2.24
C ARG A 363 -13.09 7.12 2.40
N SER A 364 -13.59 8.15 3.10
CA SER A 364 -15.04 8.33 3.28
C SER A 364 -15.75 8.56 1.95
N VAL A 365 -15.15 9.34 1.05
CA VAL A 365 -15.67 9.64 -0.28
C VAL A 365 -15.57 8.42 -1.19
N GLU A 366 -14.40 7.78 -1.22
CA GLU A 366 -14.19 6.58 -2.04
C GLU A 366 -15.12 5.43 -1.61
N MET A 367 -15.29 5.19 -0.30
CA MET A 367 -16.18 4.14 0.21
C MET A 367 -17.64 4.38 -0.19
N ALA A 368 -18.11 5.63 -0.13
CA ALA A 368 -19.45 5.97 -0.58
C ALA A 368 -19.64 5.67 -2.08
N ALA A 369 -18.65 5.98 -2.91
CA ALA A 369 -18.67 5.66 -4.35
C ALA A 369 -18.67 4.15 -4.62
N VAL A 370 -17.89 3.39 -3.87
CA VAL A 370 -17.85 1.91 -3.93
C VAL A 370 -19.20 1.30 -3.57
N LEU A 371 -19.81 1.72 -2.47
CA LEU A 371 -21.12 1.23 -2.02
C LEU A 371 -22.24 1.59 -3.02
N LYS A 372 -22.21 2.81 -3.58
CA LYS A 372 -23.15 3.22 -4.63
C LYS A 372 -22.99 2.37 -5.89
N SER A 373 -21.75 2.15 -6.32
CA SER A 373 -21.45 1.33 -7.50
C SER A 373 -21.94 -0.11 -7.32
N PHE A 374 -21.71 -0.69 -6.14
CA PHE A 374 -22.25 -1.99 -5.76
C PHE A 374 -23.77 -2.05 -5.91
N ALA A 375 -24.50 -1.13 -5.27
CA ALA A 375 -25.97 -1.12 -5.32
C ALA A 375 -26.52 -0.97 -6.75
N VAL A 376 -25.93 -0.07 -7.55
CA VAL A 376 -26.35 0.13 -8.95
C VAL A 376 -26.06 -1.10 -9.80
N ASN A 377 -24.89 -1.73 -9.63
CA ASN A 377 -24.55 -2.93 -10.38
C ASN A 377 -25.49 -4.10 -10.03
N GLN A 378 -25.82 -4.28 -8.75
CA GLN A 378 -26.77 -5.31 -8.31
C GLN A 378 -28.18 -5.09 -8.87
N ALA A 379 -28.68 -3.84 -8.83
CA ALA A 379 -29.99 -3.51 -9.38
C ALA A 379 -30.06 -3.77 -10.90
N ARG A 380 -29.00 -3.44 -11.65
CA ARG A 380 -28.93 -3.71 -13.09
C ARG A 380 -28.93 -5.20 -13.38
N ALA A 381 -28.09 -5.98 -12.69
CA ALA A 381 -28.05 -7.42 -12.88
C ALA A 381 -29.39 -8.10 -12.60
N ALA A 382 -30.10 -7.67 -11.55
CA ALA A 382 -31.43 -8.17 -11.24
C ALA A 382 -32.45 -7.82 -12.34
N ALA A 383 -32.42 -6.59 -12.87
CA ALA A 383 -33.30 -6.16 -13.95
C ALA A 383 -33.03 -6.91 -15.26
N ASP A 384 -31.76 -7.08 -15.61
CA ASP A 384 -31.33 -7.84 -16.79
C ASP A 384 -31.75 -9.31 -16.65
N SER A 385 -31.63 -9.87 -15.44
CA SER A 385 -32.06 -11.25 -15.19
C SER A 385 -33.57 -11.44 -15.32
N ALA A 386 -34.36 -10.53 -14.74
CA ALA A 386 -35.81 -10.55 -14.88
C ALA A 386 -36.25 -10.43 -16.35
N LYS A 387 -35.57 -9.58 -17.13
CA LYS A 387 -35.83 -9.42 -18.56
C LYS A 387 -35.56 -10.71 -19.34
N GLN A 388 -34.46 -11.41 -19.06
CA GLN A 388 -34.15 -12.67 -19.73
C GLN A 388 -35.15 -13.76 -19.39
N TRP A 389 -35.47 -13.95 -18.11
CA TRP A 389 -36.44 -14.96 -17.71
C TRP A 389 -37.86 -14.67 -18.19
N GLY A 390 -38.27 -13.40 -18.24
CA GLY A 390 -39.57 -12.99 -18.79
C GLY A 390 -39.69 -13.17 -20.31
N GLY A 391 -38.59 -13.44 -21.01
CA GLY A 391 -38.57 -13.69 -22.45
C GLY A 391 -38.95 -15.12 -22.86
N ILE A 392 -39.03 -16.05 -21.89
CA ILE A 392 -39.46 -17.42 -22.14
C ILE A 392 -40.99 -17.42 -22.25
N ALA A 393 -41.53 -17.70 -23.44
CA ALA A 393 -42.95 -17.69 -23.74
C ALA A 393 -43.44 -19.03 -24.30
#